data_AF-A0A1Y5LMT0-F1
#
_entry.id   AF-A0A1Y5LMT0-F1
#
_cell.length_a   1.000
_cell.length_b   1.000
_cell.length_c   1.000
_cell.angle_alpha   90.00
_cell.angle_beta   90.00
_cell.angle_gamma   90.00
#
_symmetry.space_group_name_H-M   'P 1'
#
loop_
_entity.id
_entity.type
_entity.pdbx_description
1 polymer ?
#
loop_
_entity_poly.entity_id
_entity_poly.type
_entity_poly.pdbx_seq_one_letter_code
_entity_poly.pdbx_strand_id
1 'polypeptide(L)'
;MTAHAPTSLPGRVVDRENQGWFTTADAGGNTVYSSRWGSPTCDYETLLATRGPLRPVLPAISDDVERITELLAASGRRAITTLAAALDVVHHRAREHGWLDPSVESVDYGAATMTAGRSGSWESAVLLDVIYFGNGLNLTTAAPDSEEHRAAGPNRRVSAPHRDQLAEIFQRWVSDPRRYTEVAETLAAIVSDFCDTRHGADGWPAIADQWLQPTSLDRDGYATTYRLFYSRSQFYNDPEL
;
A
#
# COMPACT_ATOMS: atom_id res chain seq x y z
N MET A 1 26.98 11.43 14.52
CA MET A 1 27.34 10.07 14.05
C MET A 1 27.33 10.11 12.53
N THR A 2 28.48 9.94 11.89
CA THR A 2 28.58 9.87 10.42
C THR A 2 28.00 8.54 9.96
N ALA A 3 26.81 8.57 9.38
CA ALA A 3 26.23 7.40 8.73
C ALA A 3 27.02 7.13 7.45
N HIS A 4 27.93 6.15 7.49
CA HIS A 4 28.67 5.69 6.31
C HIS A 4 27.71 5.03 5.32
N ALA A 5 28.00 5.17 4.02
CA ALA A 5 27.26 4.50 2.96
C ALA A 5 27.28 2.97 3.15
N PRO A 6 26.17 2.26 2.84
CA PRO A 6 26.10 0.81 2.95
C PRO A 6 27.06 0.13 1.97
N THR A 7 27.51 -1.08 2.30
CA THR A 7 28.44 -1.90 1.48
C THR A 7 27.93 -2.15 0.05
N SER A 8 26.61 -2.06 -0.15
CA SER A 8 25.94 -2.02 -1.45
C SER A 8 24.80 -1.02 -1.38
N LEU A 9 24.72 -0.11 -2.36
CA LEU A 9 23.66 0.90 -2.41
C LEU A 9 22.30 0.27 -2.76
N PRO A 10 21.22 0.57 -2.02
CA PRO A 10 19.89 0.03 -2.34
C PRO A 10 19.40 0.52 -3.70
N GLY A 11 18.86 -0.39 -4.53
CA GLY A 11 18.35 -0.02 -5.86
C GLY A 11 17.22 1.03 -5.83
N ARG A 12 16.45 1.07 -4.74
CA ARG A 12 15.41 2.05 -4.46
C ARG A 12 15.41 2.44 -2.98
N VAL A 13 15.17 3.72 -2.70
CA VAL A 13 15.03 4.26 -1.34
C VAL A 13 13.85 5.23 -1.26
N VAL A 14 13.31 5.42 -0.07
CA VAL A 14 12.29 6.43 0.24
C VAL A 14 12.88 7.37 1.29
N ASP A 15 12.73 8.67 1.09
CA ASP A 15 13.23 9.67 2.03
C ASP A 15 12.25 10.03 3.16
N ARG A 16 12.59 11.04 3.97
CA ARG A 16 11.76 11.51 5.08
C ARG A 16 10.41 12.08 4.64
N GLU A 17 10.35 12.64 3.43
CA GLU A 17 9.17 13.29 2.84
C GLU A 17 8.30 12.29 2.06
N ASN A 18 8.60 10.99 2.16
CA ASN A 18 7.96 9.93 1.38
C ASN A 18 8.15 10.08 -0.13
N GLN A 19 9.24 10.72 -0.57
CA GLN A 19 9.64 10.71 -1.97
C GLN A 19 10.43 9.45 -2.29
N GLY A 20 10.02 8.74 -3.34
CA GLY A 20 10.75 7.61 -3.89
C GLY A 20 11.95 8.05 -4.74
N TRP A 21 13.05 7.33 -4.59
CA TRP A 21 14.29 7.52 -5.34
C TRP A 21 14.77 6.18 -5.86
N PHE A 22 15.25 6.14 -7.10
CA PHE A 22 15.80 4.94 -7.73
C PHE A 22 17.22 5.19 -8.22
N THR A 23 18.03 4.14 -8.17
CA THR A 23 19.39 4.16 -8.70
C THR A 23 19.39 4.28 -10.22
N THR A 24 20.29 5.09 -10.73
CA THR A 24 20.63 5.26 -12.15
C THR A 24 22.13 5.52 -12.28
N ALA A 25 22.62 5.76 -13.49
CA ALA A 25 24.01 6.08 -13.75
C ALA A 25 24.15 7.54 -14.21
N ASP A 26 25.14 8.25 -13.66
CA ASP A 26 25.55 9.54 -14.21
C ASP A 26 26.35 9.38 -15.51
N ALA A 27 26.78 10.49 -16.11
CA ALA A 27 27.58 10.48 -17.34
C ALA A 27 28.96 9.77 -17.16
N GLY A 28 29.45 9.65 -15.93
CA GLY A 28 30.68 8.94 -15.58
C GLY A 28 30.48 7.46 -15.24
N GLY A 29 29.24 6.96 -15.27
CA GLY A 29 28.90 5.59 -14.89
C GLY A 29 28.80 5.36 -13.38
N ASN A 30 28.82 6.42 -12.56
CA ASN A 30 28.65 6.30 -11.11
C ASN A 30 27.18 6.10 -10.76
N THR A 31 26.92 5.27 -9.74
CA THR A 31 25.58 5.10 -9.19
C THR A 31 25.11 6.38 -8.50
N VAL A 32 24.03 6.95 -9.00
CA VAL A 32 23.35 8.12 -8.45
C VAL A 32 21.86 7.83 -8.30
N TYR A 33 21.14 8.68 -7.57
CA TYR A 33 19.70 8.57 -7.36
C TYR A 33 18.95 9.64 -8.12
N SER A 34 17.79 9.28 -8.66
CA SER A 34 16.83 10.22 -9.22
C SER A 34 15.43 9.92 -8.69
N SER A 35 14.60 10.95 -8.57
CA SER A 35 13.21 10.81 -8.13
C SER A 35 12.21 10.57 -9.26
N ARG A 36 12.62 10.83 -10.51
CA ARG A 36 11.85 10.53 -11.73
C ARG A 36 12.78 10.54 -12.95
N TRP A 37 12.35 9.91 -14.03
CA TRP A 37 13.07 9.98 -15.30
C TRP A 37 13.28 11.44 -15.75
N GLY A 38 14.53 11.79 -16.06
CA GLY A 38 14.91 13.15 -16.50
C GLY A 38 15.01 14.20 -15.38
N SER A 39 14.85 13.84 -14.10
CA SER A 39 15.15 14.74 -12.98
C SER A 39 16.65 14.81 -12.68
N PRO A 40 17.12 15.93 -12.06
CA PRO A 40 18.48 16.02 -11.53
C PRO A 40 18.81 14.82 -10.65
N THR A 41 20.04 14.33 -10.77
CA THR A 41 20.56 13.21 -9.99
C THR A 41 21.31 13.69 -8.76
N CYS A 42 21.33 12.88 -7.71
CA CYS A 42 22.01 13.14 -6.45
C CYS A 42 22.79 11.89 -6.01
N ASP A 43 24.00 12.02 -5.49
CA ASP A 43 24.69 10.88 -4.87
C ASP A 43 24.05 10.49 -3.53
N TYR A 44 24.36 9.28 -3.04
CA TYR A 44 23.74 8.75 -1.82
C TYR A 44 24.03 9.59 -0.58
N GLU A 45 25.26 10.08 -0.42
CA GLU A 45 25.68 10.81 0.78
C GLU A 45 24.99 12.18 0.87
N THR A 46 24.93 12.88 -0.27
CA THR A 46 24.21 14.15 -0.42
C THR A 46 22.71 13.96 -0.22
N LEU A 47 22.13 12.90 -0.81
CA LEU A 47 20.72 12.57 -0.61
C LEU A 47 20.42 12.27 0.86
N LEU A 48 21.27 11.50 1.54
CA LEU A 48 21.12 11.18 2.95
C LEU A 48 21.24 12.42 3.83
N ALA A 49 22.22 13.28 3.56
CA ALA A 49 22.43 14.51 4.31
C ALA A 49 21.26 15.50 4.17
N THR A 50 20.67 15.60 2.98
CA THR A 50 19.63 16.60 2.68
C THR A 50 18.21 16.08 2.94
N ARG A 51 17.95 14.78 2.71
CA ARG A 51 16.62 14.17 2.73
C ARG A 51 16.46 13.01 3.73
N GLY A 52 17.52 12.61 4.43
CA GLY A 52 17.50 11.47 5.35
C GLY A 52 16.46 11.57 6.49
N PRO A 53 15.97 10.45 7.06
CA PRO A 53 16.46 9.09 6.83
C PRO A 53 16.09 8.55 5.44
N LEU A 54 17.01 7.79 4.84
CA LEU A 54 16.76 7.03 3.62
C LEU A 54 16.39 5.60 3.99
N ARG A 55 15.20 5.18 3.58
CA ARG A 55 14.63 3.88 3.85
C ARG A 55 14.73 3.02 2.60
N PRO A 56 15.54 1.95 2.56
CA PRO A 56 15.55 1.05 1.42
C PRO A 56 14.17 0.45 1.18
N VAL A 57 13.75 0.38 -0.09
CA VAL A 57 12.54 -0.35 -0.48
C VAL A 57 12.87 -1.84 -0.51
N LEU A 58 12.29 -2.60 0.41
CA LEU A 58 12.58 -4.02 0.61
C LEU A 58 11.30 -4.87 0.47
N PRO A 59 11.41 -6.15 0.08
CA PRO A 59 10.28 -7.07 0.09
C PRO A 59 9.67 -7.21 1.50
N ALA A 60 8.37 -7.50 1.59
CA ALA A 60 7.74 -7.83 2.87
C ALA A 60 8.49 -8.95 3.60
N ILE A 61 8.51 -8.88 4.93
CA ILE A 61 9.05 -9.97 5.76
C ILE A 61 8.09 -11.16 5.72
N SER A 62 8.63 -12.38 5.79
CA SER A 62 7.84 -13.61 5.72
C SER A 62 6.73 -13.67 6.78
N ASP A 63 7.02 -13.27 8.02
CA ASP A 63 6.05 -13.24 9.12
C ASP A 63 4.83 -12.35 8.80
N ASP A 64 5.03 -11.20 8.15
CA ASP A 64 3.93 -10.32 7.74
C ASP A 64 3.12 -10.98 6.60
N VAL A 65 3.78 -11.65 5.65
CA VAL A 65 3.12 -12.37 4.54
C VAL A 65 2.25 -13.51 5.07
N GLU A 66 2.79 -14.32 5.97
CA GLU A 66 2.07 -15.41 6.65
C GLU A 66 0.88 -14.84 7.41
N ARG A 67 1.09 -13.76 8.18
CA ARG A 67 0.02 -13.15 8.96
C ARG A 67 -1.10 -12.57 8.10
N ILE A 68 -0.76 -11.89 6.99
CA ILE A 68 -1.76 -11.39 6.04
C ILE A 68 -2.56 -12.57 5.47
N THR A 69 -1.88 -13.64 5.06
CA THR A 69 -2.50 -14.85 4.50
C THR A 69 -3.50 -15.49 5.46
N GLU A 70 -3.15 -15.60 6.75
CA GLU A 70 -4.06 -16.07 7.79
C GLU A 70 -5.29 -15.17 7.94
N LEU A 71 -5.09 -13.85 7.93
CA LEU A 71 -6.18 -12.87 8.05
C LEU A 71 -7.10 -12.86 6.83
N LEU A 72 -6.57 -13.10 5.62
CA LEU A 72 -7.37 -13.29 4.41
C LEU A 72 -8.25 -14.55 4.55
N ALA A 73 -7.65 -15.68 4.94
CA ALA A 73 -8.39 -16.92 5.16
C ALA A 73 -9.47 -16.79 6.25
N ALA A 74 -9.15 -16.16 7.37
CA ALA A 74 -10.08 -15.97 8.48
C ALA A 74 -11.21 -14.97 8.15
N SER A 75 -10.97 -14.03 7.24
CA SER A 75 -11.99 -13.08 6.78
C SER A 75 -12.94 -13.68 5.75
N GLY A 76 -12.53 -14.73 5.04
CA GLY A 76 -13.30 -15.38 3.97
C GLY A 76 -13.75 -14.36 2.93
N ARG A 77 -15.03 -14.37 2.58
CA ARG A 77 -15.62 -13.41 1.61
C ARG A 77 -15.51 -11.93 1.99
N ARG A 78 -15.13 -11.58 3.21
CA ARG A 78 -14.90 -10.19 3.62
C ARG A 78 -13.44 -9.76 3.49
N ALA A 79 -12.55 -10.60 2.96
CA ALA A 79 -11.12 -10.34 2.97
C ALA A 79 -10.77 -9.07 2.18
N ILE A 80 -11.26 -8.91 0.94
CA ILE A 80 -10.94 -7.75 0.10
C ILE A 80 -11.45 -6.44 0.68
N THR A 81 -12.69 -6.41 1.16
CA THR A 81 -13.28 -5.23 1.82
C THR A 81 -12.54 -4.89 3.12
N THR A 82 -12.14 -5.91 3.90
CA THR A 82 -11.34 -5.72 5.12
C THR A 82 -9.95 -5.18 4.82
N LEU A 83 -9.32 -5.68 3.75
CA LEU A 83 -8.01 -5.25 3.28
C LEU A 83 -8.04 -3.78 2.82
N ALA A 84 -9.01 -3.40 1.99
CA ALA A 84 -9.21 -2.02 1.55
C ALA A 84 -9.47 -1.07 2.74
N ALA A 85 -10.33 -1.48 3.67
CA ALA A 85 -10.61 -0.70 4.87
C ALA A 85 -9.35 -0.52 5.76
N ALA A 86 -8.46 -1.51 5.82
CA ALA A 86 -7.21 -1.41 6.57
C ALA A 86 -6.23 -0.42 5.92
N LEU A 87 -6.17 -0.37 4.59
CA LEU A 87 -5.37 0.61 3.85
C LEU A 87 -5.85 2.04 4.12
N ASP A 88 -7.16 2.29 4.16
CA ASP A 88 -7.70 3.60 4.55
C ASP A 88 -7.33 3.98 5.99
N VAL A 89 -7.37 3.05 6.94
CA VAL A 89 -6.95 3.33 8.33
C VAL A 89 -5.52 3.86 8.37
N VAL A 90 -4.61 3.23 7.63
CA VAL A 90 -3.20 3.63 7.59
C VAL A 90 -3.00 4.95 6.86
N HIS A 91 -3.64 5.13 5.71
CA HIS A 91 -3.63 6.39 4.96
C HIS A 91 -4.16 7.55 5.82
N HIS A 92 -5.28 7.35 6.51
CA HIS A 92 -5.86 8.35 7.40
C HIS A 92 -4.92 8.68 8.57
N ARG A 93 -4.35 7.68 9.24
CA ARG A 93 -3.37 7.91 10.32
C ARG A 93 -2.16 8.71 9.86
N ALA A 94 -1.62 8.38 8.69
CA ALA A 94 -0.50 9.12 8.09
C ALA A 94 -0.87 10.57 7.78
N ARG A 95 -2.08 10.82 7.25
CA ARG A 95 -2.58 12.16 6.96
C ARG A 95 -2.73 13.02 8.22
N GLU A 96 -3.29 12.47 9.29
CA GLU A 96 -3.61 13.23 10.51
C GLU A 96 -2.40 13.46 11.43
N HIS A 97 -1.44 12.54 11.49
CA HIS A 97 -0.39 12.60 12.50
C HIS A 97 1.01 12.80 11.93
N GLY A 98 1.19 12.57 10.62
CA GLY A 98 2.52 12.29 10.06
C GLY A 98 3.19 11.09 10.76
N TRP A 99 4.36 10.66 10.29
CA TRP A 99 5.15 9.67 11.05
C TRP A 99 6.61 10.06 11.18
N LEU A 100 7.28 10.30 10.07
CA LEU A 100 8.70 10.68 10.07
C LEU A 100 8.90 12.18 10.14
N ASP A 101 7.98 12.94 9.56
CA ASP A 101 7.90 14.39 9.71
C ASP A 101 6.46 14.77 10.14
N PRO A 102 6.25 15.04 11.43
CA PRO A 102 4.93 15.37 11.97
C PRO A 102 4.47 16.79 11.59
N SER A 103 5.27 17.58 10.88
CA SER A 103 4.90 18.96 10.49
C SER A 103 4.09 19.05 9.19
N VAL A 104 3.86 17.92 8.50
CA VAL A 104 3.27 17.87 7.16
C VAL A 104 1.90 17.19 7.18
N GLU A 105 0.94 17.78 7.89
CA GLU A 105 -0.48 17.40 7.75
C GLU A 105 -0.96 17.76 6.35
N SER A 106 -1.14 16.77 5.48
CA SER A 106 -1.72 16.97 4.14
C SER A 106 -2.23 15.66 3.55
N VAL A 107 -3.26 15.76 2.69
CA VAL A 107 -3.72 14.64 1.85
C VAL A 107 -2.58 14.08 1.02
N ASP A 108 -1.70 14.95 0.53
CA ASP A 108 -0.53 14.58 -0.26
C ASP A 108 0.47 13.73 0.53
N TYR A 109 0.64 13.99 1.84
CA TYR A 109 1.50 13.17 2.69
C TYR A 109 0.95 11.76 2.89
N GLY A 110 -0.36 11.62 3.11
CA GLY A 110 -1.02 10.31 3.20
C GLY A 110 -0.83 9.50 1.91
N ALA A 111 -1.09 10.11 0.75
CA ALA A 111 -0.91 9.48 -0.55
C ALA A 111 0.55 9.11 -0.83
N ALA A 112 1.49 10.04 -0.57
CA ALA A 112 2.92 9.80 -0.72
C ALA A 112 3.39 8.64 0.16
N THR A 113 2.95 8.61 1.42
CA THR A 113 3.25 7.53 2.37
C THR A 113 2.89 6.15 1.82
N MET A 114 1.72 6.01 1.19
CA MET A 114 1.24 4.72 0.68
C MET A 114 1.90 4.32 -0.65
N THR A 115 2.46 5.27 -1.40
CA THR A 115 2.93 5.06 -2.78
C THR A 115 4.43 5.28 -2.99
N ALA A 116 5.17 5.70 -1.95
CA ALA A 116 6.56 6.13 -2.05
C ALA A 116 7.52 5.12 -2.70
N GLY A 117 7.24 3.82 -2.57
CA GLY A 117 8.08 2.77 -3.16
C GLY A 117 8.16 2.82 -4.69
N ARG A 118 7.12 3.37 -5.35
CA ARG A 118 7.03 3.50 -6.81
C ARG A 118 5.94 4.50 -7.24
N SER A 119 6.08 5.74 -6.80
CA SER A 119 5.13 6.80 -7.16
C SER A 119 5.01 6.95 -8.68
N GLY A 120 3.78 7.12 -9.17
CA GLY A 120 3.47 7.24 -10.60
C GLY A 120 3.33 5.91 -11.36
N SER A 121 3.50 4.75 -10.71
CA SER A 121 3.09 3.47 -11.27
C SER A 121 1.57 3.34 -11.33
N TRP A 122 1.05 2.55 -12.27
CA TRP A 122 -0.40 2.32 -12.36
C TRP A 122 -0.91 1.60 -11.11
N GLU A 123 -0.12 0.69 -10.52
CA GLU A 123 -0.46 0.01 -9.27
C GLU A 123 -0.62 1.01 -8.12
N SER A 124 0.25 2.02 -8.05
CA SER A 124 0.15 3.08 -7.04
C SER A 124 -1.06 3.98 -7.26
N ALA A 125 -1.44 4.24 -8.51
CA ALA A 125 -2.67 4.99 -8.80
C ALA A 125 -3.91 4.20 -8.34
N VAL A 126 -4.02 2.92 -8.73
CA VAL A 126 -5.14 2.05 -8.33
C VAL A 126 -5.15 1.81 -6.82
N LEU A 127 -3.99 1.80 -6.14
CA LEU A 127 -3.93 1.73 -4.68
C LEU A 127 -4.66 2.89 -4.00
N LEU A 128 -4.56 4.11 -4.52
CA LEU A 128 -5.28 5.26 -3.98
C LEU A 128 -6.80 5.10 -4.17
N ASP A 129 -7.23 4.60 -5.32
CA ASP A 129 -8.65 4.31 -5.57
C ASP A 129 -9.17 3.22 -4.62
N VAL A 130 -8.38 2.19 -4.35
CA VAL A 130 -8.69 1.15 -3.34
C VAL A 130 -8.78 1.75 -1.93
N ILE A 131 -7.90 2.69 -1.58
CA ILE A 131 -7.94 3.42 -0.30
C ILE A 131 -9.23 4.22 -0.19
N TYR A 132 -9.64 4.94 -1.23
CA TYR A 132 -10.89 5.69 -1.23
C TYR A 132 -12.13 4.79 -1.17
N PHE A 133 -12.11 3.64 -1.84
CA PHE A 133 -13.12 2.61 -1.65
C PHE A 133 -13.16 2.11 -0.19
N GLY A 134 -11.99 1.86 0.41
CA GLY A 134 -11.83 1.50 1.82
C GLY A 134 -12.38 2.56 2.78
N ASN A 135 -12.24 3.83 2.45
CA ASN A 135 -12.80 4.95 3.21
C ASN A 135 -14.32 4.83 3.32
N GLY A 136 -15.01 4.58 2.20
CA GLY A 136 -16.46 4.36 2.19
C GLY A 136 -16.90 3.15 3.01
N LEU A 137 -16.03 2.16 3.22
CA LEU A 137 -16.28 1.02 4.11
C LEU A 137 -16.07 1.34 5.59
N ASN A 138 -15.26 2.34 5.92
CA ASN A 138 -14.99 2.78 7.29
C ASN A 138 -15.97 3.86 7.79
N LEU A 139 -16.74 4.47 6.91
CA LEU A 139 -17.77 5.45 7.26
C LEU A 139 -19.16 4.80 7.22
N THR A 140 -19.89 4.84 8.33
CA THR A 140 -21.33 4.50 8.33
C THR A 140 -22.15 5.66 7.76
N THR A 141 -23.45 5.54 7.47
CA THR A 141 -24.23 6.62 6.81
C THR A 141 -25.11 7.44 7.76
N ALA A 142 -24.99 7.26 9.09
CA ALA A 142 -25.96 7.77 10.06
C ALA A 142 -25.46 8.90 10.99
N ALA A 143 -24.22 9.36 10.85
CA ALA A 143 -23.64 10.43 11.66
C ALA A 143 -23.55 11.76 10.88
N PRO A 144 -23.49 12.91 11.58
CA PRO A 144 -23.39 14.24 10.98
C PRO A 144 -21.99 14.61 10.47
N ASP A 145 -20.92 13.97 10.98
CA ASP A 145 -19.54 14.25 10.56
C ASP A 145 -18.65 12.98 10.50
N SER A 146 -17.48 13.13 9.86
CA SER A 146 -16.56 12.03 9.59
C SER A 146 -15.93 11.39 10.84
N GLU A 147 -15.86 12.11 11.95
CA GLU A 147 -15.25 11.60 13.18
C GLU A 147 -16.22 10.68 13.91
N GLU A 148 -17.48 11.11 14.06
CA GLU A 148 -18.56 10.28 14.59
C GLU A 148 -18.83 9.06 13.71
N HIS A 149 -18.72 9.20 12.38
CA HIS A 149 -18.84 8.07 11.45
C HIS A 149 -17.76 7.00 11.67
N ARG A 150 -16.50 7.39 11.90
CA ARG A 150 -15.42 6.44 12.18
C ARG A 150 -15.57 5.82 13.56
N ALA A 151 -16.05 6.57 14.56
CA ALA A 151 -16.31 6.06 15.90
C ALA A 151 -17.39 4.97 15.93
N ALA A 152 -18.38 5.04 15.02
CA ALA A 152 -19.41 4.02 14.86
C ALA A 152 -18.88 2.65 14.36
N GLY A 153 -17.63 2.59 13.91
CA GLY A 153 -17.00 1.38 13.38
C GLY A 153 -17.33 1.13 11.91
N PRO A 154 -16.65 0.15 11.28
CA PRO A 154 -16.77 -0.06 9.84
C PRO A 154 -18.09 -0.75 9.46
N ASN A 155 -18.41 -0.70 8.17
CA ASN A 155 -19.52 -1.44 7.58
C ASN A 155 -19.41 -2.95 7.89
N ARG A 156 -20.56 -3.65 8.01
CA ARG A 156 -20.64 -5.11 8.22
C ARG A 156 -19.86 -5.96 7.21
N ARG A 157 -19.58 -5.40 6.02
CA ARG A 157 -18.72 -6.00 4.97
C ARG A 157 -17.25 -6.12 5.43
N VAL A 158 -16.85 -5.48 6.52
CA VAL A 158 -15.49 -5.47 7.06
C VAL A 158 -15.44 -6.30 8.34
N SER A 159 -14.38 -7.10 8.50
CA SER A 159 -14.02 -7.68 9.80
C SER A 159 -13.20 -6.67 10.58
N ALA A 160 -13.81 -5.91 11.50
CA ALA A 160 -13.12 -4.92 12.33
C ALA A 160 -11.83 -5.44 13.00
N PRO A 161 -11.81 -6.60 13.70
CA PRO A 161 -10.58 -7.07 14.33
C PRO A 161 -9.48 -7.45 13.34
N HIS A 162 -9.83 -7.94 12.14
CA HIS A 162 -8.82 -8.27 11.13
C HIS A 162 -8.33 -7.01 10.39
N ARG A 163 -9.21 -6.01 10.19
CA ARG A 163 -8.85 -4.70 9.64
C ARG A 163 -7.76 -4.05 10.48
N ASP A 164 -7.95 -4.02 11.80
CA ASP A 164 -7.01 -3.34 12.70
C ASP A 164 -5.65 -4.03 12.71
N GLN A 165 -5.61 -5.36 12.67
CA GLN A 165 -4.37 -6.14 12.58
C GLN A 165 -3.67 -5.96 11.22
N LEU A 166 -4.41 -5.92 10.11
CA LEU A 166 -3.84 -5.60 8.80
C LEU A 166 -3.27 -4.18 8.78
N ALA A 167 -3.99 -3.21 9.38
CA ALA A 167 -3.54 -1.84 9.46
C ALA A 167 -2.24 -1.69 10.27
N GLU A 168 -2.07 -2.47 11.34
CA GLU A 168 -0.79 -2.52 12.08
C GLU A 168 0.37 -3.02 11.22
N ILE A 169 0.15 -4.05 10.39
CA ILE A 169 1.16 -4.56 9.46
C ILE A 169 1.53 -3.48 8.44
N PHE A 170 0.53 -2.88 7.79
CA PHE A 170 0.77 -1.88 6.75
C PHE A 170 1.38 -0.61 7.33
N GLN A 171 0.98 -0.18 8.54
CA GLN A 171 1.62 0.94 9.21
C GLN A 171 3.13 0.68 9.39
N ARG A 172 3.53 -0.51 9.86
CA ARG A 172 4.96 -0.85 9.96
C ARG A 172 5.68 -0.80 8.61
N TRP A 173 5.05 -1.28 7.55
CA TRP A 173 5.61 -1.26 6.20
C TRP A 173 5.99 0.14 5.71
N VAL A 174 5.17 1.13 6.06
CA VAL A 174 5.31 2.49 5.53
C VAL A 174 5.85 3.50 6.55
N SER A 175 5.97 3.14 7.84
CA SER A 175 6.46 4.03 8.90
C SER A 175 7.83 3.66 9.48
N ASP A 176 8.38 2.47 9.21
CA ASP A 176 9.67 2.05 9.78
C ASP A 176 10.81 2.97 9.29
N PRO A 177 11.59 3.62 10.18
CA PRO A 177 12.70 4.49 9.78
C PRO A 177 13.87 3.76 9.11
N ARG A 178 13.90 2.42 9.11
CA ARG A 178 14.98 1.60 8.58
C ARG A 178 14.66 0.93 7.25
N ARG A 179 13.39 0.89 6.84
CA ARG A 179 12.95 0.21 5.63
C ARG A 179 11.58 0.71 5.18
N TYR A 180 11.28 0.50 3.92
CA TYR A 180 9.95 0.72 3.36
C TYR A 180 9.54 -0.54 2.60
N THR A 181 8.31 -1.02 2.78
CA THR A 181 7.76 -2.08 1.94
C THR A 181 6.77 -1.46 0.96
N GLU A 182 6.97 -1.70 -0.33
CA GLU A 182 6.07 -1.20 -1.36
C GLU A 182 4.69 -1.86 -1.28
N VAL A 183 3.66 -1.08 -0.98
CA VAL A 183 2.33 -1.61 -0.63
C VAL A 183 1.63 -2.28 -1.81
N ALA A 184 1.51 -1.60 -2.95
CA ALA A 184 0.64 -2.02 -4.05
C ALA A 184 1.05 -3.37 -4.66
N GLU A 185 2.29 -3.49 -5.15
CA GLU A 185 2.76 -4.74 -5.77
C GLU A 185 2.87 -5.88 -4.74
N THR A 186 3.28 -5.59 -3.50
CA THR A 186 3.37 -6.60 -2.45
C THR A 186 2.00 -7.20 -2.15
N LEU A 187 0.96 -6.37 -2.00
CA LEU A 187 -0.40 -6.87 -1.76
C LEU A 187 -0.98 -7.60 -2.98
N ALA A 188 -0.72 -7.10 -4.19
CA ALA A 188 -1.12 -7.81 -5.41
C ALA A 188 -0.50 -9.22 -5.46
N ALA A 189 0.79 -9.35 -5.10
CA ALA A 189 1.48 -10.64 -5.06
C ALA A 189 0.90 -11.56 -3.98
N ILE A 190 0.75 -11.07 -2.73
CA ILE A 190 0.24 -11.89 -1.62
C ILE A 190 -1.19 -12.37 -1.89
N VAL A 191 -2.08 -11.48 -2.33
CA VAL A 191 -3.49 -11.85 -2.56
C VAL A 191 -3.62 -12.81 -3.74
N SER A 192 -2.91 -12.55 -4.84
CA SER A 192 -2.94 -13.44 -6.02
C SER A 192 -2.39 -14.82 -5.70
N ASP A 193 -1.24 -14.90 -5.02
CA ASP A 193 -0.64 -16.18 -4.63
C ASP A 193 -1.54 -16.97 -3.66
N PHE A 194 -2.14 -16.28 -2.68
CA PHE A 194 -3.10 -16.88 -1.77
C PHE A 194 -4.30 -17.49 -2.50
N CYS A 195 -4.88 -16.74 -3.44
CA CYS A 195 -6.01 -17.20 -4.23
C CYS A 195 -5.64 -18.38 -5.13
N ASP A 196 -4.56 -18.26 -5.90
CA ASP A 196 -4.12 -19.27 -6.85
C ASP A 196 -3.78 -20.58 -6.13
N THR A 197 -3.02 -20.50 -5.03
CA THR A 197 -2.54 -21.67 -4.29
C THR A 197 -3.67 -22.36 -3.52
N ARG A 198 -4.62 -21.61 -2.94
CA ARG A 198 -5.64 -22.19 -2.05
C ARG A 198 -6.94 -22.55 -2.75
N HIS A 199 -7.28 -21.84 -3.82
CA HIS A 199 -8.61 -21.88 -4.43
C HIS A 199 -8.57 -21.99 -5.96
N GLY A 200 -7.41 -21.81 -6.60
CA GLY A 200 -7.27 -21.86 -8.05
C GLY A 200 -8.18 -20.85 -8.74
N ALA A 201 -8.93 -21.29 -9.76
CA ALA A 201 -9.85 -20.45 -10.51
C ALA A 201 -10.96 -19.82 -9.66
N ASP A 202 -11.32 -20.43 -8.52
CA ASP A 202 -12.33 -19.91 -7.58
C ASP A 202 -11.74 -18.93 -6.55
N GLY A 203 -10.50 -18.50 -6.73
CA GLY A 203 -9.76 -17.61 -5.83
C GLY A 203 -10.49 -16.34 -5.47
N TRP A 204 -10.85 -15.54 -6.47
CA TRP A 204 -11.56 -14.29 -6.22
C TRP A 204 -12.95 -14.50 -5.57
N PRO A 205 -13.84 -15.37 -6.09
CA PRO A 205 -15.13 -15.67 -5.46
C PRO A 205 -15.05 -16.19 -4.01
N ALA A 206 -13.92 -16.79 -3.61
CA ALA A 206 -13.71 -17.28 -2.25
C ALA A 206 -13.45 -16.15 -1.23
N ILE A 207 -12.85 -15.04 -1.67
CA ILE A 207 -12.33 -13.98 -0.77
C ILE A 207 -13.02 -12.63 -0.93
N ALA A 208 -13.72 -12.43 -2.04
CA ALA A 208 -14.50 -11.23 -2.32
C ALA A 208 -15.99 -11.48 -2.01
N ASP A 209 -16.68 -10.46 -1.50
CA ASP A 209 -18.11 -10.58 -1.21
C ASP A 209 -18.94 -10.45 -2.49
N GLN A 210 -20.26 -10.63 -2.36
CA GLN A 210 -21.20 -10.59 -3.47
C GLN A 210 -21.21 -9.25 -4.25
N TRP A 211 -20.75 -8.16 -3.63
CA TRP A 211 -20.72 -6.83 -4.25
C TRP A 211 -19.43 -6.57 -5.02
N LEU A 212 -18.41 -7.40 -4.81
CA LEU A 212 -17.15 -7.37 -5.54
C LEU A 212 -17.07 -8.53 -6.53
N GLN A 213 -18.20 -8.98 -7.07
CA GLN A 213 -18.23 -9.98 -8.14
C GLN A 213 -18.39 -9.30 -9.51
N PRO A 214 -17.98 -9.94 -10.62
CA PRO A 214 -18.08 -9.36 -11.96
C PRO A 214 -19.49 -8.90 -12.35
N THR A 215 -20.52 -9.54 -11.79
CA THR A 215 -21.93 -9.23 -12.06
C THR A 215 -22.55 -8.29 -11.02
N SER A 216 -21.76 -7.67 -10.14
CA SER A 216 -22.29 -6.81 -9.09
C SER A 216 -22.78 -5.46 -9.64
N LEU A 217 -23.57 -4.77 -8.83
CA LEU A 217 -23.99 -3.39 -9.11
C LEU A 217 -22.86 -2.38 -8.84
N ASP A 218 -21.94 -2.70 -7.93
CA ASP A 218 -20.77 -1.89 -7.60
C ASP A 218 -19.61 -2.24 -8.53
N ARG A 219 -19.77 -1.88 -9.81
CA ARG A 219 -18.81 -2.19 -10.87
C ARG A 219 -17.46 -1.53 -10.63
N ASP A 220 -17.47 -0.30 -10.15
CA ASP A 220 -16.25 0.47 -9.91
C ASP A 220 -15.47 -0.10 -8.72
N GLY A 221 -16.16 -0.46 -7.62
CA GLY A 221 -15.54 -1.14 -6.48
C GLY A 221 -14.95 -2.49 -6.87
N TYR A 222 -15.67 -3.28 -7.68
CA TYR A 222 -15.15 -4.53 -8.24
C TYR A 222 -13.90 -4.27 -9.11
N ALA A 223 -14.01 -3.43 -10.14
CA ALA A 223 -12.93 -3.19 -11.09
C ALA A 223 -11.66 -2.70 -10.39
N THR A 224 -11.77 -1.70 -9.52
CA THR A 224 -10.64 -1.13 -8.77
C THR A 224 -9.95 -2.17 -7.88
N THR A 225 -10.71 -2.91 -7.07
CA THR A 225 -10.12 -3.89 -6.13
C THR A 225 -9.59 -5.13 -6.85
N TYR A 226 -10.28 -5.61 -7.89
CA TYR A 226 -9.87 -6.76 -8.70
C TYR A 226 -8.60 -6.44 -9.48
N ARG A 227 -8.56 -5.28 -10.14
CA ARG A 227 -7.42 -4.81 -10.93
C ARG A 227 -6.17 -4.64 -10.07
N LEU A 228 -6.27 -4.19 -8.82
CA LEU A 228 -5.09 -4.18 -7.95
C LEU A 228 -4.75 -5.57 -7.43
N PHE A 229 -5.64 -6.15 -6.61
CA PHE A 229 -5.29 -7.29 -5.77
C PHE A 229 -5.16 -8.61 -6.53
N TYR A 230 -5.80 -8.72 -7.70
CA TYR A 230 -5.80 -9.95 -8.50
C TYR A 230 -4.94 -9.87 -9.77
N SER A 231 -4.30 -8.73 -10.05
CA SER A 231 -3.50 -8.49 -11.27
C SER A 231 -2.37 -9.49 -11.54
N ARG A 232 -1.93 -10.21 -10.51
CA ARG A 232 -0.82 -11.17 -10.61
C ARG A 232 -1.29 -12.62 -10.60
N SER A 233 -2.59 -12.86 -10.49
CA SER A 233 -3.16 -14.20 -10.55
C SER A 233 -3.02 -14.75 -11.97
N GLN A 234 -2.73 -16.04 -12.10
CA GLN A 234 -2.80 -16.72 -13.39
C GLN A 234 -4.23 -16.77 -13.97
N PHE A 235 -5.24 -16.50 -13.13
CA PHE A 235 -6.66 -16.44 -13.49
C PHE A 235 -7.16 -15.00 -13.63
N TYR A 236 -6.27 -14.01 -13.65
CA TYR A 236 -6.64 -12.62 -13.87
C TYR A 236 -7.24 -12.43 -15.27
N ASN A 237 -8.39 -11.76 -15.31
CA ASN A 237 -9.03 -11.34 -16.55
C ASN A 237 -9.37 -9.85 -16.45
N ASP A 238 -8.62 -9.00 -17.14
CA ASP A 238 -8.72 -7.55 -17.03
C ASP A 238 -10.17 -7.08 -17.26
N PRO A 239 -10.82 -6.42 -16.28
CA PRO A 239 -12.20 -5.99 -16.41
C PRO A 239 -12.38 -4.81 -17.38
N GLU A 240 -11.30 -4.18 -17.84
CA GLU A 240 -11.32 -3.08 -18.82
C GLU A 240 -11.13 -3.56 -20.28
N LEU A 241 -10.91 -4.87 -20.51
CA LEU A 241 -10.80 -5.52 -21.83
C LEU A 241 -12.04 -6.37 -22.18
#